data_AF-A0A151M7F3-F1
#
_entry.id   AF-A0A151M7F3-F1
#
_cell.length_a   1.000
_cell.length_b   1.000
_cell.length_c   1.000
_cell.angle_alpha   90.00
_cell.angle_beta   90.00
_cell.angle_gamma   90.00
#
_symmetry.space_group_name_H-M   'P 1'
#
loop_
_entity.id
_entity.type
_entity.pdbx_description
1 polymer ?
#
loop_
_entity_poly.entity_id
_entity_poly.type
_entity_poly.pdbx_seq_one_letter_code
_entity_poly.pdbx_strand_id
1 'polypeptide(L)'
;MATVLAVLLLSVLSCGKAEEKTKLMNGIVNGTVDLEPGIPILERYQQIKWFYNHTQQILKKQKGKSVHYNNEYFKNKTKLFENGTLRIVRLRKEDSSKYKIIVEDEKGLEIPIMIQLNIYAPVPKPRLNVTSLKKTKGGCSVTLKCSVSIPDVTYTWYKDDKKCSYSELNGDLVLSLTSESNIMYNCTVCNSASCNTESIYYRGDCQWQGSV
;
A
#
# COMPACT_ATOMS: atom_id res chain seq x y z
N MET A 1 -3.39 -15.93 71.17
CA MET A 1 -3.22 -16.78 69.97
C MET A 1 -4.17 -16.24 68.91
N ALA A 2 -3.67 -15.38 68.02
CA ALA A 2 -4.48 -14.66 67.04
C ALA A 2 -4.74 -15.53 65.80
N THR A 3 -5.99 -15.55 65.35
CA THR A 3 -6.45 -16.21 64.13
C THR A 3 -6.05 -15.37 62.92
N VAL A 4 -5.27 -15.95 62.00
CA VAL A 4 -4.93 -15.31 60.72
C VAL A 4 -5.95 -15.74 59.68
N LEU A 5 -6.76 -14.80 59.19
CA LEU A 5 -7.64 -15.00 58.04
C LEU A 5 -6.80 -15.05 56.76
N ALA A 6 -6.87 -16.16 56.03
CA ALA A 6 -6.31 -16.27 54.68
C ALA A 6 -7.24 -15.58 53.67
N VAL A 7 -6.76 -14.49 53.06
CA VAL A 7 -7.45 -13.81 51.95
C VAL A 7 -7.05 -14.51 50.65
N LEU A 8 -7.97 -15.25 50.03
CA LEU A 8 -7.81 -15.84 48.71
C LEU A 8 -7.94 -14.74 47.64
N LEU A 9 -6.80 -14.27 47.12
CA LEU A 9 -6.75 -13.40 45.94
C LEU A 9 -7.09 -14.24 44.70
N LEU A 10 -8.34 -14.15 44.25
CA LEU A 10 -8.75 -14.62 42.92
C LEU A 10 -8.03 -13.77 41.87
N SER A 11 -6.95 -14.31 41.31
CA SER A 11 -6.27 -13.71 40.17
C SER A 11 -7.21 -13.79 38.96
N VAL A 12 -7.74 -12.64 38.56
CA VAL A 12 -8.46 -12.50 37.31
C VAL A 12 -7.41 -12.65 36.19
N LEU A 13 -7.36 -13.83 35.58
CA LEU A 13 -6.65 -14.03 34.31
C LEU A 13 -7.34 -13.16 33.26
N SER A 14 -6.92 -11.91 33.13
CA SER A 14 -7.23 -11.09 31.97
C SER A 14 -6.54 -11.74 30.78
N CYS A 15 -7.31 -12.51 30.02
CA CYS A 15 -6.86 -12.99 28.72
C CYS A 15 -6.72 -11.75 27.84
N GLY A 16 -5.50 -11.22 27.71
CA GLY A 16 -5.20 -10.21 26.71
C GLY A 16 -5.66 -10.75 25.35
N LYS A 17 -6.59 -10.06 24.70
CA LYS A 17 -6.99 -10.37 23.33
C LYS A 17 -5.70 -10.36 22.50
N ALA A 18 -5.30 -11.53 21.99
CA ALA A 18 -4.24 -11.60 21.00
C ALA A 18 -4.64 -10.68 19.84
N GLU A 19 -3.77 -9.72 19.49
CA GLU A 19 -4.02 -8.86 18.34
C GLU A 19 -4.11 -9.72 17.09
N GLU A 20 -5.28 -9.71 16.47
CA GLU A 20 -5.58 -10.45 15.25
C GLU A 20 -4.74 -9.85 14.10
N LYS A 21 -3.65 -10.52 13.75
CA LYS A 21 -2.68 -10.06 12.74
C LYS A 21 -3.40 -9.80 11.42
N THR A 22 -3.55 -8.53 11.05
CA THR A 22 -4.22 -8.11 9.83
C THR A 22 -3.20 -7.98 8.68
N LYS A 23 -3.41 -8.68 7.57
CA LYS A 23 -2.57 -8.57 6.37
C LYS A 23 -2.90 -7.26 5.64
N LEU A 24 -1.90 -6.45 5.31
CA LEU A 24 -2.10 -5.21 4.54
C LEU A 24 -1.83 -5.47 3.06
N MET A 25 -2.73 -4.98 2.20
CA MET A 25 -2.62 -5.03 0.76
C MET A 25 -2.99 -3.68 0.15
N ASN A 26 -2.27 -3.30 -0.89
CA ASN A 26 -2.53 -2.08 -1.63
C ASN A 26 -2.99 -2.42 -3.05
N GLY A 27 -3.95 -1.65 -3.55
CA GLY A 27 -4.43 -1.74 -4.92
C GLY A 27 -4.44 -0.37 -5.61
N ILE A 28 -4.49 -0.38 -6.93
CA ILE A 28 -4.60 0.82 -7.75
C ILE A 28 -6.00 0.88 -8.38
N VAL A 29 -6.59 2.08 -8.48
CA VAL A 29 -7.86 2.29 -9.19
C VAL A 29 -7.79 1.70 -10.60
N ASN A 30 -8.88 1.04 -11.03
CA ASN A 30 -9.01 0.24 -12.25
C ASN A 30 -8.11 -1.00 -12.34
N GLY A 31 -7.22 -1.21 -11.37
CA GLY A 31 -6.38 -2.39 -11.27
C GLY A 31 -7.13 -3.64 -10.81
N THR A 32 -6.34 -4.66 -10.49
CA THR A 32 -6.79 -5.95 -9.95
C THR A 32 -5.94 -6.30 -8.74
N VAL A 33 -6.54 -6.92 -7.72
CA VAL A 33 -5.83 -7.44 -6.55
C VAL A 33 -6.31 -8.85 -6.25
N ASP A 34 -5.40 -9.67 -5.73
CA ASP A 34 -5.68 -11.01 -5.23
C ASP A 34 -5.57 -11.02 -3.71
N LEU A 35 -6.71 -11.11 -3.04
CA LEU A 35 -6.78 -11.21 -1.58
C LEU A 35 -6.53 -12.66 -1.18
N GLU A 36 -5.26 -12.97 -0.93
CA GLU A 36 -4.82 -14.31 -0.54
C GLU A 36 -4.91 -14.52 0.98
N PRO A 37 -5.54 -15.61 1.45
CA PRO A 37 -5.62 -15.96 2.87
C PRO A 37 -4.25 -16.16 3.52
N GLY A 38 -3.21 -16.51 2.72
CA GLY A 38 -1.87 -16.78 3.23
C GLY A 38 -1.75 -18.08 4.03
N ILE A 39 -2.82 -18.89 4.07
CA ILE A 39 -2.83 -20.26 4.57
C ILE A 39 -3.25 -21.20 3.43
N PRO A 40 -2.69 -22.42 3.35
CA PRO A 40 -3.22 -23.43 2.44
C PRO A 40 -4.64 -23.75 2.86
N ILE A 41 -5.59 -23.59 1.94
CA ILE A 41 -6.92 -24.17 2.13
C ILE A 41 -6.74 -25.68 1.94
N LEU A 42 -6.68 -26.39 3.06
CA LEU A 42 -6.57 -27.85 3.09
C LEU A 42 -7.78 -28.47 2.39
N GLU A 43 -7.63 -29.68 1.86
CA GLU A 43 -8.75 -30.47 1.31
C GLU A 43 -9.90 -30.72 2.30
N ARG A 44 -9.66 -30.47 3.59
CA ARG A 44 -10.60 -30.62 4.71
C ARG A 44 -11.52 -29.42 4.94
N TYR A 45 -11.49 -28.40 4.08
CA TYR A 45 -12.46 -27.31 4.20
C TYR A 45 -13.86 -27.81 3.82
N GLN A 46 -14.85 -27.42 4.60
CA GLN A 46 -16.27 -27.64 4.30
C GLN A 46 -16.89 -26.40 3.65
N GLN A 47 -16.48 -25.21 4.09
CA GLN A 47 -17.07 -23.96 3.64
C GLN A 47 -16.06 -22.79 3.67
N ILE A 48 -16.16 -21.91 2.67
CA ILE A 48 -15.45 -20.64 2.60
C ILE A 48 -16.48 -19.51 2.59
N LYS A 49 -16.27 -18.49 3.42
CA LYS A 49 -17.09 -17.27 3.47
C LYS A 49 -16.19 -16.06 3.35
N TRP A 50 -16.54 -15.13 2.46
CA TRP A 50 -15.86 -13.84 2.36
C TRP A 50 -16.79 -12.73 2.80
N PHE A 51 -16.22 -11.74 3.49
CA PHE A 51 -16.91 -10.58 4.03
C PHE A 51 -16.21 -9.30 3.57
N TYR A 52 -17.00 -8.35 3.09
CA TYR A 52 -16.65 -6.94 3.02
C TYR A 52 -16.88 -6.31 4.40
N ASN A 53 -16.24 -5.16 4.68
CA ASN A 53 -16.35 -4.40 5.94
C ASN A 53 -16.42 -5.27 7.21
N HIS A 54 -15.66 -6.38 7.22
CA HIS A 54 -15.64 -7.47 8.21
C HIS A 54 -16.98 -8.08 8.65
N THR A 55 -18.14 -7.56 8.21
CA THR A 55 -19.48 -7.96 8.69
C THR A 55 -20.41 -8.37 7.56
N GLN A 56 -20.33 -7.72 6.40
CA GLN A 56 -21.19 -8.01 5.26
C GLN A 56 -20.66 -9.22 4.50
N GLN A 57 -21.30 -10.38 4.64
CA GLN A 57 -20.97 -11.55 3.83
C GLN A 57 -21.27 -11.25 2.36
N ILE A 58 -20.25 -11.31 1.50
CA ILE A 58 -20.36 -11.03 0.07
C ILE A 58 -20.51 -12.29 -0.77
N LEU A 59 -19.95 -13.41 -0.31
CA LEU A 59 -20.09 -14.71 -0.94
C LEU A 59 -19.85 -15.86 0.03
N LYS A 60 -20.31 -17.05 -0.36
CA LYS A 60 -20.02 -18.33 0.28
C LYS A 60 -19.81 -19.43 -0.76
N LYS A 61 -18.92 -20.38 -0.48
CA LYS A 61 -18.69 -21.59 -1.27
C LYS A 61 -18.64 -22.80 -0.34
N GLN A 62 -19.52 -23.77 -0.56
CA GLN A 62 -19.45 -25.08 0.09
C GLN A 62 -18.62 -26.04 -0.77
N LYS A 63 -17.98 -27.03 -0.15
CA LYS A 63 -17.24 -28.09 -0.87
C LYS A 63 -18.13 -28.73 -1.95
N GLY A 64 -17.60 -28.84 -3.16
CA GLY A 64 -18.30 -29.42 -4.32
C GLY A 64 -19.45 -28.58 -4.91
N LYS A 65 -19.72 -27.37 -4.40
CA LYS A 65 -20.78 -26.49 -4.91
C LYS A 65 -20.23 -25.26 -5.61
N SER A 66 -21.07 -24.68 -6.47
CA SER A 66 -20.81 -23.38 -7.08
C SER A 66 -20.84 -22.27 -6.03
N VAL A 67 -20.12 -21.17 -6.31
CA VAL A 67 -20.09 -20.00 -5.45
C VAL A 67 -21.46 -19.33 -5.42
N HIS A 68 -21.94 -19.01 -4.22
CA HIS A 68 -23.13 -18.20 -4.03
C HIS A 68 -22.74 -16.80 -3.62
N TYR A 69 -23.19 -15.79 -4.37
CA TYR A 69 -22.96 -14.38 -4.09
C TYR A 69 -24.19 -13.77 -3.43
N ASN A 70 -23.97 -13.05 -2.33
CA ASN A 70 -25.03 -12.35 -1.62
C ASN A 70 -25.24 -10.91 -2.16
N ASN A 71 -24.34 -10.43 -3.03
CA ASN A 71 -24.31 -9.06 -3.51
C ASN A 71 -23.89 -9.02 -4.99
N GLU A 72 -24.73 -8.43 -5.84
CA GLU A 72 -24.50 -8.30 -7.28
C GLU A 72 -23.28 -7.45 -7.64
N TYR A 73 -22.94 -6.44 -6.82
CA TYR A 73 -21.71 -5.65 -7.02
C TYR A 73 -20.46 -6.54 -6.98
N PHE A 74 -20.36 -7.40 -5.97
CA PHE A 74 -19.22 -8.31 -5.82
C PHE A 74 -19.27 -9.45 -6.82
N LYS A 75 -20.45 -9.96 -7.18
CA LYS A 75 -20.60 -10.98 -8.23
C LYS A 75 -20.00 -10.54 -9.56
N ASN A 76 -20.18 -9.28 -9.95
CA ASN A 76 -19.70 -8.74 -11.23
C ASN A 76 -18.24 -8.27 -11.21
N LYS A 77 -17.58 -8.32 -10.05
CA LYS A 77 -16.22 -7.79 -9.85
C LYS A 77 -15.25 -8.80 -9.25
N THR A 78 -15.73 -9.95 -8.77
CA THR A 78 -14.87 -10.87 -8.03
C THR A 78 -14.90 -12.29 -8.57
N LYS A 79 -13.77 -12.97 -8.41
CA LYS A 79 -13.61 -14.40 -8.72
C LYS A 79 -12.96 -15.08 -7.53
N LEU A 80 -13.60 -16.13 -7.02
CA LEU A 80 -13.03 -16.99 -5.98
C LEU A 80 -12.25 -18.13 -6.63
N PHE A 81 -11.00 -18.31 -6.24
CA PHE A 81 -10.17 -19.45 -6.64
C PHE A 81 -10.28 -20.61 -5.65
N GLU A 82 -9.86 -21.81 -6.07
CA GLU A 82 -9.93 -23.02 -5.24
C GLU A 82 -9.11 -22.90 -3.95
N ASN A 83 -7.98 -22.18 -3.99
CA ASN A 83 -7.18 -21.88 -2.79
C ASN A 83 -7.78 -20.77 -1.90
N GLY A 84 -9.02 -20.35 -2.17
CA GLY A 84 -9.76 -19.31 -1.45
C GLY A 84 -9.34 -17.88 -1.69
N THR A 85 -8.37 -17.66 -2.58
CA THR A 85 -8.00 -16.31 -3.02
C THR A 85 -9.20 -15.63 -3.68
N LEU A 86 -9.50 -14.42 -3.23
CA LEU A 86 -10.52 -13.57 -3.84
C LEU A 86 -9.86 -12.55 -4.75
N ARG A 87 -10.01 -12.73 -6.06
CA ARG A 87 -9.63 -11.71 -7.04
C ARG A 87 -10.70 -10.65 -7.10
N ILE A 88 -10.32 -9.38 -7.00
CA ILE A 88 -11.20 -8.23 -7.22
C ILE A 88 -10.64 -7.44 -8.41
N VAL A 89 -11.46 -7.25 -9.45
CA VAL A 89 -11.08 -6.51 -10.67
C VAL A 89 -11.75 -5.15 -10.72
N ARG A 90 -11.21 -4.24 -11.55
CA ARG A 90 -11.75 -2.88 -11.75
C ARG A 90 -11.93 -2.15 -10.42
N LEU A 91 -10.86 -2.15 -9.63
CA LEU A 91 -10.84 -1.57 -8.29
C LEU A 91 -11.30 -0.11 -8.29
N ARG A 92 -12.10 0.26 -7.29
CA ARG A 92 -12.52 1.63 -7.03
C ARG A 92 -12.15 2.02 -5.62
N LYS A 93 -12.11 3.33 -5.32
CA LYS A 93 -11.74 3.81 -3.98
C LYS A 93 -12.62 3.21 -2.88
N GLU A 94 -13.90 3.01 -3.18
CA GLU A 94 -14.91 2.45 -2.28
C GLU A 94 -14.72 0.95 -2.01
N ASP A 95 -13.90 0.24 -2.79
CA ASP A 95 -13.57 -1.16 -2.49
C ASP A 95 -12.56 -1.27 -1.32
N SER A 96 -11.99 -0.15 -0.87
CA SER A 96 -11.05 -0.12 0.26
C SER A 96 -11.78 -0.49 1.55
N SER A 97 -11.36 -1.57 2.19
CA SER A 97 -12.03 -2.07 3.39
C SER A 97 -11.18 -3.10 4.12
N LYS A 98 -11.59 -3.41 5.35
CA LYS A 98 -11.12 -4.59 6.08
C LYS A 98 -11.97 -5.79 5.66
N TYR A 99 -11.44 -6.60 4.76
CA TYR A 99 -12.03 -7.87 4.35
C TYR A 99 -11.75 -8.95 5.38
N LYS A 100 -12.65 -9.93 5.44
CA LYS A 100 -12.48 -11.11 6.27
C LYS A 100 -12.81 -12.36 5.46
N ILE A 101 -11.94 -13.35 5.50
CA ILE A 101 -12.25 -14.70 5.05
C ILE A 101 -12.42 -15.60 6.28
N ILE A 102 -13.43 -16.45 6.25
CA ILE A 102 -13.61 -17.55 7.19
C ILE A 102 -13.52 -18.84 6.40
N VAL A 103 -12.55 -19.69 6.76
CA VAL A 103 -12.44 -21.06 6.28
C VAL A 103 -12.92 -21.97 7.41
N GLU A 104 -13.96 -22.74 7.12
CA GLU A 104 -14.58 -23.69 8.04
C GLU A 104 -14.17 -25.10 7.62
N ASP A 105 -13.64 -25.89 8.54
CA ASP A 105 -13.27 -27.29 8.29
C ASP A 105 -14.45 -28.27 8.45
N GLU A 106 -14.23 -29.55 8.13
CA GLU A 106 -15.24 -30.61 8.27
C GLU A 106 -15.73 -30.82 9.72
N LYS A 107 -15.01 -30.30 10.72
CA LYS A 107 -15.38 -30.36 12.15
C LYS A 107 -16.09 -29.08 12.62
N GLY A 108 -16.30 -28.11 11.72
CA GLY A 108 -16.91 -26.82 12.03
C GLY A 108 -15.95 -25.82 12.68
N LEU A 109 -14.64 -26.08 12.70
CA LEU A 109 -13.66 -25.11 13.18
C LEU A 109 -13.52 -23.98 12.17
N GLU A 110 -13.71 -22.75 12.64
CA GLU A 110 -13.58 -21.54 11.83
C GLU A 110 -12.23 -20.84 12.05
N ILE A 111 -11.51 -20.58 10.97
CA ILE A 111 -10.28 -19.77 11.00
C ILE A 111 -10.58 -18.42 10.31
N PRO A 112 -10.76 -17.33 11.08
CA PRO A 112 -10.90 -15.99 10.51
C PRO A 112 -9.55 -15.42 10.12
N ILE A 113 -9.46 -14.81 8.94
CA ILE A 113 -8.29 -14.06 8.48
C ILE A 113 -8.73 -12.69 8.03
N MET A 114 -8.06 -11.68 8.58
CA MET A 114 -8.34 -10.27 8.32
C MET A 114 -7.36 -9.71 7.29
N ILE A 115 -7.88 -9.03 6.27
CA ILE A 115 -7.09 -8.38 5.23
C ILE A 115 -7.54 -6.93 5.07
N GLN A 116 -6.65 -5.98 5.30
CA GLN A 116 -6.87 -4.57 5.01
C GLN A 116 -6.48 -4.29 3.56
N LEU A 117 -7.45 -3.92 2.72
CA LEU A 117 -7.22 -3.46 1.36
C LEU A 117 -7.32 -1.93 1.30
N ASN A 118 -6.24 -1.27 0.88
CA ASN A 118 -6.20 0.18 0.65
C ASN A 118 -6.05 0.45 -0.85
N ILE A 119 -6.91 1.30 -1.43
CA ILE A 119 -6.87 1.58 -2.87
C ILE A 119 -6.41 3.01 -3.10
N TYR A 120 -5.40 3.14 -3.97
CA TYR A 120 -4.76 4.40 -4.29
C TYR A 120 -5.08 4.80 -5.74
N ALA A 121 -5.14 6.10 -5.98
CA ALA A 121 -5.13 6.59 -7.35
C ALA A 121 -3.71 6.42 -7.91
N PRO A 122 -3.53 6.20 -9.22
CA PRO A 122 -2.21 6.24 -9.83
C PRO A 122 -1.50 7.56 -9.53
N VAL A 123 -0.20 7.50 -9.21
CA VAL A 123 0.61 8.72 -9.09
C VAL A 123 0.69 9.39 -10.47
N PRO A 124 0.23 10.66 -10.62
CA PRO A 124 0.34 11.38 -11.88
C PRO A 124 1.81 11.66 -12.21
N LYS A 125 2.10 12.01 -13.47
CA LYS A 125 3.46 12.43 -13.84
C LYS A 125 3.87 13.64 -12.99
N PRO A 126 4.99 13.60 -12.26
CA PRO A 126 5.43 14.73 -11.44
C PRO A 126 5.75 15.94 -12.30
N ARG A 127 5.50 17.13 -11.77
CA ARG A 127 6.01 18.39 -12.34
C ARG A 127 7.36 18.67 -11.72
N LEU A 128 8.38 18.82 -12.56
CA LEU A 128 9.76 19.02 -12.14
C LEU A 128 10.31 20.28 -12.78
N ASN A 129 10.64 21.26 -11.93
CA ASN A 129 10.93 22.63 -12.33
C ASN A 129 12.21 23.16 -11.66
N VAL A 130 12.92 24.04 -12.34
CA VAL A 130 13.98 24.87 -11.74
C VAL A 130 13.32 26.10 -11.09
N THR A 131 13.28 26.17 -9.76
CA THR A 131 12.60 27.27 -9.04
C THR A 131 13.55 28.38 -8.62
N SER A 132 14.84 28.09 -8.50
CA SER A 132 15.88 29.07 -8.19
C SER A 132 17.16 28.71 -8.94
N LEU A 133 17.81 29.71 -9.53
CA LEU A 133 19.11 29.57 -10.17
C LEU A 133 19.95 30.82 -9.89
N LYS A 134 21.06 30.64 -9.18
CA LYS A 134 22.02 31.69 -8.87
C LYS A 134 23.39 31.32 -9.39
N LYS A 135 23.85 32.04 -10.42
CA LYS A 135 25.24 31.93 -10.90
C LYS A 135 26.20 32.52 -9.87
N THR A 136 27.31 31.84 -9.64
CA THR A 136 28.40 32.24 -8.75
C THR A 136 29.72 32.18 -9.52
N LYS A 137 30.80 32.76 -8.98
CA LYS A 137 32.12 32.74 -9.65
C LYS A 137 32.66 31.32 -9.92
N GLY A 138 32.13 30.31 -9.24
CA GLY A 138 32.55 28.92 -9.38
C GLY A 138 31.47 27.97 -9.90
N GLY A 139 30.33 28.46 -10.43
CA GLY A 139 29.24 27.61 -10.94
C GLY A 139 27.84 28.18 -10.71
N CYS A 140 26.89 27.36 -10.25
CA CYS A 140 25.56 27.79 -9.81
C CYS A 140 25.04 27.02 -8.61
N SER A 141 24.23 27.73 -7.81
CA SER A 141 23.31 27.14 -6.86
C SER A 141 21.93 27.07 -7.49
N VAL A 142 21.32 25.88 -7.45
CA VAL A 142 20.03 25.59 -8.10
C VAL A 142 19.11 24.89 -7.11
N THR A 143 17.83 25.27 -7.11
CA THR A 143 16.77 24.50 -6.45
C THR A 143 15.91 23.86 -7.51
N LEU A 144 15.85 22.53 -7.50
CA LEU A 144 14.89 21.75 -8.28
C LEU A 144 13.70 21.44 -7.40
N LYS A 145 12.49 21.69 -7.91
CA LYS A 145 11.25 21.36 -7.23
C LYS A 145 10.52 20.28 -7.99
N CYS A 146 10.15 19.23 -7.28
CA CYS A 146 9.33 18.15 -7.81
C CYS A 146 8.00 18.11 -7.06
N SER A 147 6.88 18.05 -7.78
CA SER A 147 5.55 18.13 -7.17
C SER A 147 4.51 17.26 -7.88
N VAL A 148 3.56 16.75 -7.10
CA VAL A 148 2.32 16.11 -7.58
C VAL A 148 1.12 16.72 -6.86
N SER A 149 -0.06 16.62 -7.48
CA SER A 149 -1.30 17.18 -6.94
C SER A 149 -2.02 16.27 -5.93
N ILE A 150 -1.38 15.19 -5.48
CA ILE A 150 -1.96 14.21 -4.56
C ILE A 150 -1.20 14.20 -3.22
N PRO A 151 -1.89 14.01 -2.08
CA PRO A 151 -1.25 13.90 -0.77
C PRO A 151 -0.62 12.52 -0.55
N ASP A 152 0.05 12.34 0.59
CA ASP A 152 0.58 11.07 1.09
C ASP A 152 1.52 10.35 0.11
N VAL A 153 2.46 11.13 -0.43
CA VAL A 153 3.50 10.64 -1.35
C VAL A 153 4.89 10.82 -0.75
N THR A 154 5.81 9.98 -1.21
CA THR A 154 7.24 10.08 -0.92
C THR A 154 8.00 10.47 -2.18
N TYR A 155 8.90 11.45 -2.06
CA TYR A 155 9.78 11.89 -3.14
C TYR A 155 11.15 11.24 -2.98
N THR A 156 11.73 10.78 -4.08
CA THR A 156 13.09 10.25 -4.11
C THR A 156 13.83 10.80 -5.32
N TRP A 157 14.98 11.40 -5.09
CA TRP A 157 15.84 11.94 -6.14
C TRP A 157 16.97 11.00 -6.51
N TYR A 158 17.31 10.97 -7.79
CA TYR A 158 18.45 10.25 -8.34
C TYR A 158 19.28 11.18 -9.21
N LYS A 159 20.60 11.00 -9.17
CA LYS A 159 21.59 11.65 -10.03
C LYS A 159 22.33 10.53 -10.78
N ASP A 160 22.18 10.47 -12.09
CA ASP A 160 22.73 9.38 -12.93
C ASP A 160 22.49 7.99 -12.30
N ASP A 161 21.22 7.71 -12.01
CA ASP A 161 20.71 6.48 -11.38
C ASP A 161 21.19 6.21 -9.95
N LYS A 162 22.00 7.09 -9.36
CA LYS A 162 22.40 7.01 -7.94
C LYS A 162 21.46 7.82 -7.08
N LYS A 163 20.88 7.17 -6.07
CA LYS A 163 19.98 7.82 -5.11
C LYS A 163 20.71 8.95 -4.38
N CYS A 164 20.12 10.15 -4.38
CA CYS A 164 20.61 11.28 -3.61
C CYS A 164 20.38 11.05 -2.12
N SER A 165 21.38 11.34 -1.28
CA SER A 165 21.28 11.17 0.17
C SER A 165 20.51 12.31 0.86
N TYR A 166 20.30 13.42 0.17
CA TYR A 166 19.66 14.62 0.70
C TYR A 166 18.55 15.08 -0.25
N SER A 167 17.35 15.26 0.29
CA SER A 167 16.24 16.00 -0.32
C SER A 167 15.52 16.71 0.82
N GLU A 168 15.07 17.94 0.58
CA GLU A 168 14.35 18.70 1.60
C GLU A 168 12.93 18.13 1.81
N LEU A 169 12.31 18.52 2.93
CA LEU A 169 10.90 18.27 3.18
C LEU A 169 10.08 18.89 2.02
N ASN A 170 9.13 18.12 1.47
CA ASN A 170 8.24 18.49 0.35
C ASN A 170 8.76 18.24 -1.08
N GLY A 171 9.88 17.53 -1.25
CA GLY A 171 10.32 17.07 -2.58
C GLY A 171 11.28 18.00 -3.31
N ASP A 172 11.73 19.08 -2.65
CA ASP A 172 12.73 20.00 -3.19
C ASP A 172 14.16 19.41 -3.07
N LEU A 173 15.01 19.68 -4.06
CA LEU A 173 16.41 19.29 -4.11
C LEU A 173 17.28 20.53 -4.35
N VAL A 174 18.10 20.88 -3.37
CA VAL A 174 19.07 21.99 -3.47
C VAL A 174 20.42 21.44 -3.93
N LEU A 175 20.95 22.02 -5.00
CA LEU A 175 22.18 21.61 -5.67
C LEU A 175 23.18 22.76 -5.71
N SER A 176 24.47 22.43 -5.58
CA SER A 176 25.58 23.33 -5.87
C SER A 176 26.45 22.69 -6.94
N LEU A 177 26.41 23.25 -8.16
CA LEU A 177 27.01 22.69 -9.37
C LEU A 177 28.16 23.58 -9.80
N THR A 178 29.37 23.04 -9.92
CA THR A 178 30.58 23.84 -10.20
C THR A 178 31.22 23.48 -11.54
N SER A 179 31.58 22.22 -11.74
CA SER A 179 32.24 21.71 -12.96
C SER A 179 31.50 20.54 -13.61
N GLU A 180 30.29 20.27 -13.13
CA GLU A 180 29.46 19.18 -13.62
C GLU A 180 28.82 19.54 -14.97
N SER A 181 28.66 18.54 -15.82
CA SER A 181 27.93 18.66 -17.10
C SER A 181 27.36 17.29 -17.46
N ASN A 182 26.35 17.30 -18.32
CA ASN A 182 25.72 16.09 -18.85
C ASN A 182 25.14 15.15 -17.78
N ILE A 183 24.50 15.72 -16.76
CA ILE A 183 23.96 14.98 -15.62
C ILE A 183 22.44 14.88 -15.72
N MET A 184 21.90 13.69 -15.49
CA MET A 184 20.46 13.48 -15.42
C MET A 184 20.00 13.42 -13.96
N TYR A 185 19.03 14.28 -13.63
CA TYR A 185 18.33 14.24 -12.36
C TYR A 185 16.94 13.67 -12.56
N ASN A 186 16.59 12.65 -11.78
CA ASN A 186 15.28 12.05 -11.78
C ASN A 186 14.59 12.29 -10.44
N CYS A 187 13.34 12.72 -10.48
CA CYS A 187 12.46 12.71 -9.32
C CYS A 187 11.43 11.59 -9.47
N THR A 188 11.50 10.60 -8.59
CA THR A 188 10.50 9.55 -8.47
C THR A 188 9.58 9.84 -7.30
N VAL A 189 8.27 9.88 -7.57
CA VAL A 189 7.22 10.11 -6.57
C VAL A 189 6.40 8.85 -6.43
N CYS A 190 6.21 8.37 -5.20
CA CYS A 190 5.48 7.15 -4.91
C CYS A 190 4.37 7.36 -3.89
N ASN A 191 3.23 6.72 -4.08
CA ASN A 191 2.32 6.34 -2.99
C ASN A 191 2.49 4.85 -2.69
N SER A 192 1.69 4.29 -1.78
CA SER A 192 1.82 2.89 -1.37
C SER A 192 1.50 1.84 -2.45
N ALA A 193 1.00 2.24 -3.64
CA ALA A 193 0.61 1.33 -4.71
C ALA A 193 1.23 1.65 -6.08
N SER A 194 1.79 2.84 -6.29
CA SER A 194 2.34 3.26 -7.58
C SER A 194 3.41 4.32 -7.43
N CYS A 195 4.28 4.38 -8.43
CA CYS A 195 5.31 5.40 -8.56
C CYS A 195 5.26 6.01 -9.97
N ASN A 196 5.69 7.26 -10.09
CA ASN A 196 5.90 7.92 -11.36
C ASN A 196 7.16 8.79 -11.29
N THR A 197 7.81 9.01 -12.42
CA THR A 197 9.12 9.65 -12.49
C THR A 197 9.13 10.75 -13.55
N GLU A 198 9.80 11.85 -13.24
CA GLU A 198 10.14 12.89 -14.21
C GLU A 198 11.64 13.18 -14.15
N SER A 199 12.19 13.60 -15.28
CA SER A 199 13.63 13.80 -15.47
C SER A 199 13.94 15.19 -15.99
N ILE A 200 15.04 15.76 -15.49
CA ILE A 200 15.65 16.97 -16.04
C ILE A 200 17.14 16.74 -16.28
N TYR A 201 17.64 17.32 -17.36
CA TYR A 201 19.00 17.18 -17.81
C TYR A 201 19.78 18.47 -17.59
N TYR A 202 20.87 18.36 -16.86
CA TYR A 202 21.83 19.44 -16.67
C TYR A 202 22.91 19.36 -17.75
N ARG A 203 22.94 20.32 -18.68
CA ARG A 203 23.91 20.35 -19.78
C ARG A 203 25.31 20.82 -19.35
N GLY A 204 25.39 21.56 -18.26
CA GLY A 204 26.58 22.35 -17.91
C GLY A 204 26.30 23.84 -18.03
N ASP A 205 27.22 24.69 -17.56
CA ASP A 205 27.12 26.16 -17.61
C ASP A 205 25.79 26.74 -17.09
N CYS A 206 25.19 26.07 -16.10
CA CYS A 206 23.90 26.45 -15.52
C CYS A 206 22.75 26.42 -16.53
N GLN A 207 22.85 25.57 -17.57
CA GLN A 207 21.81 25.30 -18.54
C GLN A 207 21.13 23.96 -18.29
N TRP A 208 19.81 23.96 -18.43
CA TRP A 208 18.96 22.80 -18.19
C TRP A 208 18.11 22.51 -19.43
N GLN A 209 17.84 21.25 -19.66
CA GLN A 209 16.96 20.74 -20.71
C GLN A 209 16.05 19.68 -20.11
N GLY A 210 14.79 19.64 -20.51
CA GLY A 210 13.80 18.76 -19.88
C GLY A 210 12.75 19.59 -19.16
N SER A 211 11.97 18.98 -18.29
CA SER A 211 10.72 19.57 -17.80
C SER A 211 10.88 20.94 -17.10
N VAL A 212 9.84 21.77 -17.26
CA VAL A 212 9.58 23.09 -16.63
C VAL A 212 8.10 23.15 -16.24
#